data_AF-A0A9X0CV81-F1
#
_entry.id   AF-A0A9X0CV81-F1
#
_cell.length_a   1.000
_cell.length_b   1.000
_cell.length_c   1.000
_cell.angle_alpha   90.00
_cell.angle_beta   90.00
_cell.angle_gamma   90.00
#
_symmetry.space_group_name_H-M   'P 1'
#
loop_
_entity.id
_entity.type
_entity.pdbx_description
1 polymer ?
#
loop_
_entity_poly.entity_id
_entity_poly.type
_entity_poly.pdbx_seq_one_letter_code
_entity_poly.pdbx_strand_id
1 'polypeptide(L)'
;MPFAFNSQQAIVNRVVNLSFTKVREEACSFAKTVFTADPRNITCNSSQMNLCTMERTPGGYPKIECHTTSCGSADMTSVGFINPLDGSLSWQHFSFLQDVEKALNNYIQNTPTEDYFPYAFLRCDEFWNPTAKTQLFILPSKSATADRPRGKSQVKPINVNIILIDSVSRPHFYRSLPQTVKAFRSINEKSSALVLDFELFHAIKARTFENIHALFSGELLNVDQFVNPVPVKAGVMFDKFKSLGYQTMWQEDMCWMHEWGMVRDLKVMNKSLPSKEIWHNLTTALKENSIDFTGITHSSCEVLKSFGVPELFHGPSKMCYGGKHYHDLFLQFLENFLKEVDLDSEKKPLFSFQCWT
;
A
#
# COMPACT_ATOMS: atom_id res chain seq x y z
N MET A 1 27.81 11.53 -43.71
CA MET A 1 27.67 10.06 -43.89
C MET A 1 26.82 9.54 -42.74
N PRO A 2 25.64 8.95 -42.99
CA PRO A 2 24.78 8.41 -41.94
C PRO A 2 25.19 6.97 -41.63
N PHE A 3 25.39 6.64 -40.36
CA PHE A 3 25.51 5.26 -39.91
C PHE A 3 24.12 4.71 -39.65
N ALA A 4 23.65 3.85 -40.56
CA ALA A 4 22.48 3.02 -40.39
C ALA A 4 22.79 1.90 -39.39
N PHE A 5 21.98 1.77 -38.35
CA PHE A 5 21.96 0.58 -37.49
C PHE A 5 21.19 -0.52 -38.23
N ASN A 6 21.91 -1.51 -38.74
CA ASN A 6 21.33 -2.73 -39.27
C ASN A 6 20.99 -3.66 -38.09
N SER A 7 19.69 -3.78 -37.80
CA SER A 7 19.13 -4.76 -36.89
C SER A 7 19.17 -6.15 -37.52
N GLN A 8 20.08 -7.01 -37.07
CA GLN A 8 19.96 -8.48 -37.11
C GLN A 8 21.17 -9.08 -36.37
N GLN A 9 21.12 -9.07 -35.04
CA GLN A 9 21.97 -9.95 -34.24
C GLN A 9 21.06 -10.98 -33.60
N ALA A 10 21.14 -12.20 -34.14
CA ALA A 10 20.51 -13.38 -33.60
C ALA A 10 20.85 -13.51 -32.12
N ILE A 11 19.80 -13.68 -31.30
CA ILE A 11 19.93 -14.09 -29.90
C ILE A 11 20.52 -15.50 -29.93
N VAL A 12 21.84 -15.60 -29.78
CA VAL A 12 22.52 -16.87 -29.55
C VAL A 12 22.15 -17.29 -28.14
N ASN A 13 21.27 -18.29 -28.02
CA ASN A 13 21.02 -19.02 -26.79
C ASN A 13 22.31 -19.73 -26.35
N ARG A 14 23.21 -19.02 -25.67
CA ARG A 14 24.23 -19.65 -24.85
C ARG A 14 23.54 -20.16 -23.59
N VAL A 15 23.19 -21.45 -23.60
CA VAL A 15 22.90 -22.19 -22.38
C VAL A 15 24.19 -22.21 -21.56
N VAL A 16 24.29 -21.28 -20.61
CA VAL A 16 25.30 -21.38 -19.56
C VAL A 16 24.79 -22.48 -18.62
N ASN A 17 25.39 -23.67 -18.71
CA ASN A 17 25.19 -24.73 -17.73
C ASN A 17 25.80 -24.28 -16.39
N LEU A 18 25.02 -23.53 -15.61
CA LEU A 18 25.27 -23.37 -14.18
C LEU A 18 24.92 -24.71 -13.53
N SER A 19 25.94 -25.52 -13.21
CA SER A 19 25.74 -26.65 -12.32
C SER A 19 25.28 -26.08 -10.98
N PHE A 20 23.98 -26.14 -10.69
CA PHE A 20 23.49 -25.86 -9.35
C PHE A 20 24.16 -26.87 -8.41
N THR A 21 25.04 -26.37 -7.53
CA THR A 21 25.63 -27.17 -6.46
C THR A 21 24.49 -27.86 -5.73
N LYS A 22 24.57 -29.19 -5.60
CA LYS A 22 23.56 -29.99 -4.88
C LYS A 22 23.41 -29.38 -3.48
N VAL A 23 22.26 -28.76 -3.22
CA VAL A 23 22.00 -28.11 -1.93
C VAL A 23 22.03 -29.19 -0.86
N ARG A 24 22.82 -28.98 0.19
CA ARG A 24 22.95 -29.95 1.29
C ARG A 24 21.59 -30.14 1.96
N GLU A 25 21.20 -31.39 2.21
CA GLU A 25 19.92 -31.70 2.88
C GLU A 25 19.80 -31.03 4.25
N GLU A 26 20.92 -30.92 4.98
CA GLU A 26 21.04 -30.18 6.24
C GLU A 26 20.64 -28.70 6.09
N ALA A 27 21.08 -28.04 5.01
CA ALA A 27 20.74 -26.65 4.73
C ALA A 27 19.26 -26.50 4.37
N CYS A 28 18.69 -27.46 3.63
CA CYS A 28 17.24 -27.50 3.36
C CYS A 28 16.44 -27.72 4.64
N SER A 29 16.89 -28.61 5.52
CA SER A 29 16.25 -28.90 6.81
C SER A 29 16.28 -27.67 7.72
N PHE A 30 17.44 -27.03 7.88
CA PHE A 30 17.58 -25.78 8.63
C PHE A 30 16.76 -24.64 8.02
N ALA A 31 16.76 -24.49 6.70
CA ALA A 31 15.91 -23.50 6.04
C ALA A 31 14.43 -23.76 6.32
N LYS A 32 14.00 -25.03 6.37
CA LYS A 32 12.63 -25.39 6.76
C LYS A 32 12.34 -25.04 8.21
N THR A 33 13.29 -25.15 9.13
CA THR A 33 13.07 -24.75 10.54
C THR A 33 13.00 -23.24 10.72
N VAL A 34 13.71 -22.46 9.91
CA VAL A 34 13.79 -20.99 10.06
C VAL A 34 12.75 -20.24 9.20
N PHE A 35 12.40 -20.77 8.03
CA PHE A 35 11.60 -20.07 7.02
C PHE A 35 10.24 -20.72 6.71
N THR A 36 9.81 -21.75 7.44
CA THR A 36 8.43 -22.25 7.28
C THR A 36 7.49 -21.31 8.00
N ALA A 37 6.56 -20.70 7.24
CA ALA A 37 5.48 -19.92 7.83
C ALA A 37 4.69 -20.79 8.81
N ASP A 38 4.53 -20.31 10.05
CA ASP A 38 3.66 -20.96 11.03
C ASP A 38 2.24 -21.01 10.45
N PRO A 39 1.61 -22.19 10.29
CA PRO A 39 0.25 -22.28 9.77
C PRO A 39 -0.76 -21.41 10.52
N ARG A 40 -0.52 -21.14 11.82
CA ARG A 40 -1.35 -20.24 12.65
C ARG A 40 -1.29 -18.78 12.21
N ASN A 41 -0.27 -18.40 11.45
CA ASN A 41 -0.08 -17.07 10.89
C ASN A 41 -0.69 -16.91 9.50
N ILE A 42 -1.16 -17.99 8.87
CA ILE A 42 -1.75 -17.93 7.52
C ILE A 42 -3.17 -17.34 7.54
N THR A 43 -3.96 -17.60 8.60
CA THR A 43 -5.35 -17.16 8.67
C THR A 43 -5.59 -16.24 9.85
N CYS A 44 -6.36 -15.17 9.67
CA CYS A 44 -6.92 -14.43 10.80
C CYS A 44 -8.05 -15.24 11.41
N ASN A 45 -7.86 -15.71 12.65
CA ASN A 45 -8.78 -16.65 13.31
C ASN A 45 -9.99 -15.96 13.95
N SER A 46 -10.04 -14.63 13.93
CA SER A 46 -11.22 -13.89 14.35
C SER A 46 -12.26 -13.88 13.24
N SER A 47 -13.51 -14.14 13.58
CA SER A 47 -14.66 -13.94 12.69
C SER A 47 -14.52 -12.57 12.04
N GLN A 48 -14.54 -12.50 10.70
CA GLN A 48 -14.42 -11.25 9.97
C GLN A 48 -15.43 -10.24 10.53
N MET A 49 -14.91 -9.12 11.05
CA MET A 49 -15.74 -8.12 11.72
C MET A 49 -16.18 -7.09 10.70
N ASN A 50 -17.44 -7.18 10.29
CA ASN A 50 -18.10 -6.18 9.45
C ASN A 50 -19.03 -5.38 10.36
N LEU A 51 -18.50 -4.34 11.02
CA LEU A 51 -19.30 -3.38 11.79
C LEU A 51 -20.19 -2.58 10.84
N CYS A 52 -19.59 -2.12 9.74
CA CYS A 52 -20.30 -1.51 8.63
C CYS A 52 -19.89 -2.16 7.31
N THR A 53 -20.84 -2.15 6.38
CA THR A 53 -20.68 -2.59 5.00
C THR A 53 -21.05 -1.45 4.06
N MET A 54 -20.53 -1.54 2.83
CA MET A 54 -20.76 -0.53 1.81
C MET A 54 -21.25 -1.21 0.52
N GLU A 55 -22.40 -0.78 0.04
CA GLU A 55 -22.94 -1.20 -1.24
C GLU A 55 -22.86 -0.07 -2.25
N ARG A 56 -22.40 -0.40 -3.46
CA ARG A 56 -22.35 0.57 -4.56
C ARG A 56 -23.78 0.83 -5.05
N THR A 57 -24.16 2.10 -5.14
CA THR A 57 -25.41 2.48 -5.80
C THR A 57 -25.13 2.95 -7.23
N PRO A 58 -26.07 2.76 -8.17
CA PRO A 58 -25.95 3.26 -9.54
C PRO A 58 -25.84 4.80 -9.66
N GLY A 59 -26.16 5.54 -8.59
CA GLY A 59 -26.16 7.01 -8.53
C GLY A 59 -24.89 7.64 -7.97
N GLY A 60 -23.82 6.86 -7.80
CA GLY A 60 -22.48 7.36 -7.45
C GLY A 60 -22.16 7.42 -5.96
N TYR A 61 -23.15 7.66 -5.09
CA TYR A 61 -22.92 7.64 -3.64
C TYR A 61 -23.18 6.25 -3.05
N PRO A 62 -22.23 5.69 -2.26
CA PRO A 62 -22.43 4.38 -1.67
C PRO A 62 -23.54 4.41 -0.61
N LYS A 63 -24.28 3.30 -0.49
CA LYS A 63 -25.14 3.06 0.66
C LYS A 63 -24.27 2.40 1.74
N ILE A 64 -24.21 3.00 2.91
CA ILE A 64 -23.52 2.45 4.08
C ILE A 64 -24.57 1.86 5.02
N GLU A 65 -24.32 0.65 5.49
CA GLU A 65 -25.19 -0.05 6.43
C GLU A 65 -24.36 -0.68 7.55
N CYS A 66 -24.69 -0.35 8.80
CA CYS A 66 -24.00 -0.81 9.99
C CYS A 66 -24.89 -1.76 10.82
N HIS A 67 -24.29 -2.74 11.48
CA HIS A 67 -25.02 -3.82 12.17
C HIS A 67 -24.66 -3.91 13.66
N THR A 68 -25.69 -3.92 14.53
CA THR A 68 -25.55 -3.97 16.00
C THR A 68 -25.03 -5.31 16.50
N THR A 69 -25.40 -6.40 15.82
CA THR A 69 -25.04 -7.78 16.21
C THR A 69 -23.53 -8.03 16.26
N SER A 70 -22.76 -7.19 15.56
CA SER A 70 -21.30 -7.28 15.52
C SER A 70 -20.65 -6.81 16.81
N CYS A 71 -21.26 -5.87 17.54
CA CYS A 71 -20.71 -5.36 18.79
C CYS A 71 -21.22 -6.14 20.02
N GLY A 72 -22.51 -6.47 20.10
CA GLY A 72 -23.13 -7.00 21.33
C GLY A 72 -24.42 -6.24 21.71
N SER A 73 -24.88 -6.38 22.95
CA SER A 73 -26.21 -5.93 23.40
C SER A 73 -26.30 -4.53 24.00
N ALA A 74 -25.26 -3.69 23.92
CA ALA A 74 -25.30 -2.32 24.44
C ALA A 74 -24.33 -1.33 23.77
N ASP A 75 -23.97 -1.55 22.51
CA ASP A 75 -22.71 -0.98 22.00
C ASP A 75 -22.85 0.35 21.26
N MET A 76 -22.22 1.34 21.89
CA MET A 76 -21.86 2.59 21.24
C MET A 76 -20.73 2.32 20.25
N THR A 77 -20.77 2.98 19.10
CA THR A 77 -19.74 2.84 18.07
C THR A 77 -18.95 4.12 17.98
N SER A 78 -17.64 4.00 17.97
CA SER A 78 -16.73 5.11 17.69
C SER A 78 -16.25 5.06 16.25
N VAL A 79 -16.21 6.23 15.63
CA VAL A 79 -15.62 6.45 14.30
C VAL A 79 -14.38 7.31 14.45
N GLY A 80 -13.27 6.84 13.92
CA GLY A 80 -11.99 7.55 13.92
C GLY A 80 -11.65 8.06 12.52
N PHE A 81 -11.38 9.36 12.40
CA PHE A 81 -10.90 9.99 11.17
C PHE A 81 -9.53 10.64 11.42
N ILE A 82 -8.66 10.64 10.41
CA ILE A 82 -7.44 11.44 10.48
C ILE A 82 -7.80 12.92 10.33
N ASN A 83 -7.23 13.74 11.21
CA ASN A 83 -7.31 15.19 11.12
C ASN A 83 -6.30 15.67 10.06
N PRO A 84 -6.75 16.29 8.96
CA PRO A 84 -5.86 16.76 7.89
C PRO A 84 -4.92 17.89 8.32
N LEU A 85 -5.18 18.54 9.47
CA LEU A 85 -4.36 19.66 9.96
C LEU A 85 -3.08 19.21 10.68
N ASP A 86 -3.06 18.01 11.26
CA ASP A 86 -1.95 17.54 12.08
C ASP A 86 -1.64 16.03 11.96
N GLY A 87 -2.40 15.30 11.15
CA GLY A 87 -2.21 13.86 10.93
C GLY A 87 -2.66 12.98 12.12
N SER A 88 -3.25 13.55 13.16
CA SER A 88 -3.70 12.82 14.35
C SER A 88 -5.04 12.12 14.12
N LEU A 89 -5.27 11.01 14.82
CA LEU A 89 -6.55 10.30 14.80
C LEU A 89 -7.54 10.93 15.80
N SER A 90 -8.67 11.41 15.28
CA SER A 90 -9.77 11.98 16.07
C SER A 90 -10.95 11.02 16.13
N TRP A 91 -11.32 10.62 17.36
CA TRP A 91 -12.44 9.73 17.61
C TRP A 91 -13.73 10.50 17.90
N GLN A 92 -14.81 10.09 17.24
CA GLN A 92 -16.17 10.57 17.48
C GLN A 92 -17.03 9.41 17.96
N HIS A 93 -17.78 9.64 19.02
CA HIS A 93 -18.55 8.62 19.70
C HIS A 93 -20.04 8.74 19.38
N PHE A 94 -20.69 7.62 19.08
CA PHE A 94 -22.09 7.60 18.65
C PHE A 94 -22.91 6.60 19.47
N SER A 95 -24.08 7.05 19.91
CA SER A 95 -25.06 6.20 20.61
C SER A 95 -25.95 5.41 19.65
N PHE A 96 -26.06 5.83 18.39
CA PHE A 96 -26.94 5.22 17.39
C PHE A 96 -26.18 4.93 16.10
N LEU A 97 -26.44 3.77 15.48
CA LEU A 97 -25.80 3.38 14.23
C LEU A 97 -26.16 4.29 13.05
N GLN A 98 -27.38 4.84 13.04
CA GLN A 98 -27.79 5.78 11.99
C GLN A 98 -26.91 7.03 12.00
N ASP A 99 -26.41 7.45 13.16
CA ASP A 99 -25.51 8.59 13.26
C ASP A 99 -24.10 8.24 12.76
N VAL A 100 -23.65 6.99 12.96
CA VAL A 100 -22.40 6.47 12.36
C VAL A 100 -22.50 6.47 10.83
N GLU A 101 -23.58 5.89 10.29
CA GLU A 101 -23.83 5.86 8.84
C GLU A 101 -23.90 7.28 8.26
N LYS A 102 -24.57 8.20 8.94
CA LYS A 102 -24.64 9.61 8.56
C LYS A 102 -23.28 10.29 8.62
N ALA A 103 -22.47 10.04 9.65
CA ALA A 103 -21.14 10.61 9.78
C ALA A 103 -20.21 10.14 8.65
N LEU A 104 -20.21 8.84 8.35
CA LEU A 104 -19.45 8.26 7.24
C LEU A 104 -19.89 8.82 5.89
N ASN A 105 -21.21 8.89 5.63
CA ASN A 105 -21.74 9.49 4.40
C ASN A 105 -21.38 10.98 4.28
N ASN A 106 -21.50 11.74 5.36
CA ASN A 106 -21.13 13.15 5.40
C ASN A 106 -19.65 13.35 5.08
N TYR A 107 -18.77 12.50 5.63
CA TYR A 107 -17.34 12.52 5.33
C TYR A 107 -17.04 12.23 3.85
N ILE A 108 -17.69 11.21 3.26
CA ILE A 108 -17.55 10.90 1.83
C ILE A 108 -18.01 12.08 0.95
N GLN A 109 -19.12 12.72 1.30
CA GLN A 109 -19.72 13.76 0.45
C GLN A 109 -19.02 15.12 0.59
N ASN A 110 -18.69 15.53 1.82
CA ASN A 110 -18.39 16.92 2.12
C ASN A 110 -16.90 17.23 2.38
N THR A 111 -16.06 16.22 2.62
CA THR A 111 -14.62 16.45 2.85
C THR A 111 -13.92 16.80 1.53
N PRO A 112 -13.14 17.89 1.42
CA PRO A 112 -12.35 18.20 0.22
C PRO A 112 -11.38 17.08 -0.15
N THR A 113 -11.03 16.94 -1.44
CA THR A 113 -10.15 15.86 -1.92
C THR A 113 -8.78 15.88 -1.24
N GLU A 114 -8.24 17.06 -1.00
CA GLU A 114 -6.96 17.30 -0.33
C GLU A 114 -6.94 16.90 1.15
N ASP A 115 -8.11 16.85 1.79
CA ASP A 115 -8.30 16.53 3.20
C ASP A 115 -8.89 15.12 3.40
N TYR A 116 -9.10 14.39 2.30
CA TYR A 116 -9.82 13.13 2.28
C TYR A 116 -8.88 11.92 2.41
N PHE A 117 -9.09 11.14 3.46
CA PHE A 117 -8.47 9.84 3.66
C PHE A 117 -9.47 8.75 3.28
N PRO A 118 -9.14 7.81 2.38
CA PRO A 118 -10.09 6.82 1.85
C PRO A 118 -10.33 5.66 2.82
N TYR A 119 -10.39 5.95 4.12
CA TYR A 119 -10.69 4.99 5.17
C TYR A 119 -11.21 5.69 6.43
N ALA A 120 -11.88 4.92 7.28
CA ALA A 120 -12.21 5.32 8.64
C ALA A 120 -11.96 4.15 9.61
N PHE A 121 -11.64 4.45 10.86
CA PHE A 121 -11.61 3.45 11.91
C PHE A 121 -13.00 3.30 12.51
N LEU A 122 -13.45 2.07 12.70
CA LEU A 122 -14.66 1.75 13.45
C LEU A 122 -14.28 0.89 14.64
N ARG A 123 -14.87 1.19 15.80
CA ARG A 123 -14.64 0.44 17.03
C ARG A 123 -15.93 0.33 17.83
N CYS A 124 -16.21 -0.85 18.36
CA CYS A 124 -17.22 -1.02 19.42
C CYS A 124 -16.64 -0.50 20.73
N ASP A 125 -17.27 0.51 21.33
CA ASP A 125 -16.75 1.13 22.55
C ASP A 125 -17.09 0.33 23.81
N GLU A 126 -16.17 -0.54 24.18
CA GLU A 126 -15.89 -0.84 25.59
C GLU A 126 -14.70 0.04 26.00
N PHE A 127 -14.96 1.17 26.65
CA PHE A 127 -13.97 2.21 26.96
C PHE A 127 -12.69 1.58 27.58
N TRP A 128 -11.51 1.81 26.97
CA TRP A 128 -10.22 1.24 27.36
C TRP A 128 -10.05 -0.28 27.23
N ASN A 129 -10.88 -0.97 26.44
CA ASN A 129 -10.67 -2.40 26.19
C ASN A 129 -9.75 -2.62 24.98
N PRO A 130 -8.51 -3.14 25.15
CA PRO A 130 -7.63 -3.50 24.04
C PRO A 130 -8.16 -4.68 23.19
N THR A 131 -9.20 -5.38 23.65
CA THR A 131 -9.89 -6.45 22.90
C THR A 131 -11.14 -5.94 22.16
N ALA A 132 -11.38 -4.63 22.15
CA ALA A 132 -12.48 -4.03 21.41
C ALA A 132 -12.45 -4.45 19.94
N LYS A 133 -13.63 -4.78 19.43
CA LYS A 133 -13.82 -5.14 18.03
C LYS A 133 -13.57 -3.91 17.16
N THR A 134 -12.62 -4.01 16.24
CA THR A 134 -12.22 -2.92 15.34
C THR A 134 -12.38 -3.31 13.88
N GLN A 135 -12.59 -2.31 13.03
CA GLN A 135 -12.58 -2.45 11.58
C GLN A 135 -11.90 -1.24 10.96
N LEU A 136 -11.03 -1.47 9.98
CA LEU A 136 -10.60 -0.43 9.06
C LEU A 136 -11.57 -0.42 7.89
N PHE A 137 -12.45 0.57 7.87
CA PHE A 137 -13.50 0.69 6.88
C PHE A 137 -12.98 1.43 5.65
N ILE A 138 -12.75 0.70 4.57
CA ILE A 138 -12.25 1.26 3.31
C ILE A 138 -13.37 2.04 2.62
N LEU A 139 -13.13 3.33 2.36
CA LEU A 139 -14.07 4.25 1.72
C LEU A 139 -13.75 4.38 0.22
N PRO A 140 -14.71 4.88 -0.60
CA PRO A 140 -14.46 5.10 -2.03
C PRO A 140 -13.35 6.13 -2.25
N SER A 141 -12.59 5.99 -3.32
CA SER A 141 -11.55 6.97 -3.62
C SER A 141 -12.11 8.19 -4.33
N LYS A 142 -11.66 9.38 -3.91
CA LYS A 142 -11.85 10.64 -4.65
C LYS A 142 -10.81 10.76 -5.77
N SER A 143 -10.86 9.85 -6.74
CA SER A 143 -9.97 9.91 -7.89
C SER A 143 -10.26 11.17 -8.73
N ALA A 144 -9.22 11.86 -9.18
CA ALA A 144 -9.35 13.02 -10.07
C ALA A 144 -9.94 12.65 -11.44
N THR A 145 -10.89 13.46 -11.91
CA THR A 145 -11.40 13.39 -13.28
C THR A 145 -10.38 13.98 -14.27
N ALA A 146 -10.38 13.48 -15.50
CA ALA A 146 -9.55 13.99 -16.57
C ALA A 146 -10.00 15.39 -16.99
N ASP A 147 -9.06 16.31 -17.19
CA ASP A 147 -9.35 17.71 -17.53
C ASP A 147 -9.96 17.87 -18.95
N ARG A 148 -9.95 16.80 -19.77
CA ARG A 148 -10.58 16.73 -21.08
C ARG A 148 -11.13 15.33 -21.34
N PRO A 149 -12.36 15.19 -21.90
CA PRO A 149 -12.84 13.90 -22.36
C PRO A 149 -11.88 13.36 -23.42
N ARG A 150 -11.39 12.14 -23.22
CA ARG A 150 -10.45 11.51 -24.16
C ARG A 150 -11.13 11.43 -25.52
N GLY A 151 -10.56 12.08 -26.53
CA GLY A 151 -11.02 11.94 -27.91
C GLY A 151 -11.04 10.45 -28.28
N LYS A 152 -12.04 10.03 -29.09
CA LYS A 152 -12.37 8.62 -29.46
C LYS A 152 -11.21 7.78 -30.04
N SER A 153 -10.00 8.35 -30.19
CA SER A 153 -8.85 7.74 -30.86
C SER A 153 -7.61 7.55 -29.97
N GLN A 154 -7.67 7.77 -28.65
CA GLN A 154 -6.52 7.50 -27.78
C GLN A 154 -6.65 6.13 -27.12
N VAL A 155 -5.63 5.30 -27.31
CA VAL A 155 -5.43 4.00 -26.64
C VAL A 155 -5.77 4.14 -25.15
N LYS A 156 -6.54 3.20 -24.59
CA LYS A 156 -6.89 3.21 -23.17
C LYS A 156 -5.57 3.20 -22.35
N PRO A 157 -5.31 4.21 -21.50
CA PRO A 157 -4.09 4.25 -20.72
C PRO A 157 -4.03 3.07 -19.76
N ILE A 158 -2.82 2.60 -19.51
CA ILE A 158 -2.54 1.43 -18.66
C ILE A 158 -2.30 1.95 -17.24
N ASN A 159 -2.92 1.31 -16.25
CA ASN A 159 -2.56 1.50 -14.84
C ASN A 159 -1.23 0.81 -14.55
N VAL A 160 -0.31 1.50 -13.87
CA VAL A 160 1.01 0.97 -13.51
C VAL A 160 1.08 0.88 -11.99
N ASN A 161 1.34 -0.31 -11.47
CA ASN A 161 1.47 -0.55 -10.03
C ASN A 161 2.80 -1.24 -9.76
N ILE A 162 3.64 -0.63 -8.93
CA ILE A 162 4.89 -1.20 -8.44
C ILE A 162 4.65 -1.62 -6.98
N ILE A 163 4.81 -2.91 -6.70
CA ILE A 163 4.78 -3.44 -5.33
C ILE A 163 6.19 -3.92 -4.99
N LEU A 164 6.82 -3.25 -4.04
CA LEU A 164 8.10 -3.61 -3.45
C LEU A 164 7.85 -4.39 -2.17
N ILE A 165 8.33 -5.63 -2.13
CA ILE A 165 8.33 -6.47 -0.93
C ILE A 165 9.72 -6.37 -0.32
N ASP A 166 9.81 -5.80 0.87
CA ASP A 166 11.07 -5.58 1.58
C ASP A 166 11.67 -6.91 2.06
N SER A 167 13.00 -6.98 2.09
CA SER A 167 13.75 -8.06 2.74
C SER A 167 13.47 -9.49 2.22
N VAL A 168 12.98 -9.62 0.99
CA VAL A 168 12.75 -10.91 0.33
C VAL A 168 13.73 -11.12 -0.84
N SER A 169 14.56 -12.15 -0.73
CA SER A 169 15.37 -12.64 -1.86
C SER A 169 14.55 -13.54 -2.80
N ARG A 170 14.95 -13.68 -4.08
CA ARG A 170 14.27 -14.59 -5.02
C ARG A 170 14.13 -16.03 -4.48
N PRO A 171 15.17 -16.67 -3.92
CA PRO A 171 15.01 -17.99 -3.32
C PRO A 171 14.05 -18.00 -2.13
N HIS A 172 13.99 -16.93 -1.34
CA HIS A 172 13.06 -16.80 -0.22
C HIS A 172 11.61 -16.67 -0.71
N PHE A 173 11.36 -15.84 -1.73
CA PHE A 173 10.05 -15.67 -2.37
C PHE A 173 9.43 -17.02 -2.78
N TYR A 174 10.18 -17.83 -3.51
CA TYR A 174 9.70 -19.13 -4.01
C TYR A 174 9.42 -20.16 -2.90
N ARG A 175 10.06 -20.03 -1.73
CA ARG A 175 9.83 -20.92 -0.59
C ARG A 175 8.69 -20.44 0.29
N SER A 176 8.62 -19.14 0.56
CA SER A 176 7.73 -18.56 1.56
C SER A 176 6.36 -18.15 0.99
N LEU A 177 6.27 -17.92 -0.32
CA LEU A 177 5.03 -17.53 -1.01
C LEU A 177 4.57 -18.55 -2.07
N PRO A 178 4.42 -19.85 -1.73
CA PRO A 178 4.09 -20.89 -2.71
C PRO A 178 2.70 -20.70 -3.33
N GLN A 179 1.75 -20.10 -2.59
CA GLN A 179 0.42 -19.79 -3.11
C GLN A 179 0.46 -18.70 -4.18
N THR A 180 1.27 -17.65 -3.97
CA THR A 180 1.52 -16.58 -4.95
C THR A 180 2.16 -17.14 -6.21
N VAL A 181 3.19 -18.00 -6.07
CA VAL A 181 3.83 -18.66 -7.20
C VAL A 181 2.84 -19.52 -7.99
N LYS A 182 1.97 -20.27 -7.29
CA LYS A 182 0.91 -21.07 -7.92
C LYS A 182 -0.08 -20.18 -8.68
N ALA A 183 -0.46 -19.04 -8.10
CA ALA A 183 -1.35 -18.07 -8.74
C ALA A 183 -0.71 -17.51 -10.03
N PHE A 184 0.56 -17.10 -9.98
CA PHE A 184 1.31 -16.62 -11.14
C PHE A 184 1.40 -17.65 -12.28
N ARG A 185 1.68 -18.91 -11.96
CA ARG A 185 1.65 -20.00 -12.94
C ARG A 185 0.26 -20.18 -13.55
N SER A 186 -0.78 -20.16 -12.71
CA SER A 186 -2.17 -20.28 -13.18
C SER A 186 -2.60 -19.11 -14.08
N ILE A 187 -2.06 -17.90 -13.88
CA ILE A 187 -2.33 -16.75 -14.76
C ILE A 187 -1.78 -17.03 -16.16
N ASN A 188 -0.54 -17.49 -16.26
CA ASN A 188 0.10 -17.83 -17.54
C ASN A 188 -0.60 -19.00 -18.25
N GLU A 189 -1.12 -19.97 -17.50
CA GLU A 189 -1.78 -21.16 -18.06
C GLU A 189 -3.23 -20.90 -18.51
N LYS A 190 -3.96 -20.02 -17.81
CA LYS A 190 -5.44 -19.93 -17.93
C LYS A 190 -5.96 -18.58 -18.39
N SER A 191 -5.10 -17.58 -18.58
CA SER A 191 -5.51 -16.24 -19.00
C SER A 191 -4.68 -15.74 -20.17
N SER A 192 -5.11 -14.64 -20.77
CA SER A 192 -4.30 -13.90 -21.75
C SER A 192 -3.26 -12.97 -21.11
N ALA A 193 -3.25 -12.85 -19.77
CA ALA A 193 -2.26 -12.06 -19.05
C ALA A 193 -0.93 -12.83 -18.93
N LEU A 194 0.16 -12.08 -18.83
CA LEU A 194 1.51 -12.63 -18.78
C LEU A 194 2.22 -12.25 -17.48
N VAL A 195 2.77 -13.24 -16.81
CA VAL A 195 3.68 -13.11 -15.68
C VAL A 195 5.09 -13.48 -16.15
N LEU A 196 6.00 -12.52 -16.04
CA LEU A 196 7.41 -12.66 -16.38
C LEU A 196 8.25 -12.72 -15.11
N ASP A 197 9.13 -13.72 -15.00
CA ASP A 197 10.13 -13.83 -13.94
C ASP A 197 11.52 -13.51 -14.52
N PHE A 198 12.17 -12.49 -13.97
CA PHE A 198 13.50 -12.06 -14.36
C PHE A 198 14.54 -12.71 -13.45
N GLU A 199 15.15 -13.80 -13.93
CA GLU A 199 16.06 -14.61 -13.10
C GLU A 199 17.38 -13.92 -12.77
N LEU A 200 17.79 -12.95 -13.58
CA LEU A 200 19.03 -12.19 -13.45
C LEU A 200 18.74 -10.76 -12.97
N PHE A 201 18.03 -10.66 -11.84
CA PHE A 201 17.74 -9.39 -11.17
C PHE A 201 18.39 -9.35 -9.79
N HIS A 202 19.09 -8.25 -9.47
CA HIS A 202 19.77 -8.06 -8.20
C HIS A 202 19.43 -6.69 -7.62
N ALA A 203 19.27 -6.64 -6.30
CA ALA A 203 19.23 -5.38 -5.58
C ALA A 203 20.57 -4.65 -5.72
N ILE A 204 20.51 -3.32 -5.78
CA ILE A 204 21.68 -2.45 -5.89
C ILE A 204 22.45 -2.44 -4.56
N LYS A 205 21.71 -2.41 -3.44
CA LYS A 205 22.25 -2.47 -2.07
C LYS A 205 21.40 -3.39 -1.19
N ALA A 206 21.90 -3.68 0.00
CA ALA A 206 21.21 -4.51 0.98
C ALA A 206 20.06 -3.78 1.73
N ARG A 207 19.94 -2.46 1.58
CA ARG A 207 18.99 -1.61 2.32
C ARG A 207 17.95 -1.01 1.38
N THR A 208 16.73 -0.86 1.88
CA THR A 208 15.54 -0.43 1.12
C THR A 208 15.73 0.95 0.50
N PHE A 209 16.16 1.91 1.30
CA PHE A 209 16.29 3.31 0.93
C PHE A 209 17.16 3.54 -0.31
N GLU A 210 18.33 2.90 -0.40
CA GLU A 210 19.24 3.04 -1.54
C GLU A 210 18.65 2.42 -2.82
N ASN A 211 17.92 1.31 -2.70
CA ASN A 211 17.24 0.68 -3.83
C ASN A 211 16.06 1.53 -4.31
N ILE A 212 15.26 2.07 -3.39
CA ILE A 212 14.13 2.95 -3.70
C ILE A 212 14.62 4.26 -4.32
N HIS A 213 15.68 4.86 -3.79
CA HIS A 213 16.29 6.05 -4.37
C HIS A 213 16.67 5.81 -5.82
N ALA A 214 17.41 4.73 -6.11
CA ALA A 214 17.84 4.41 -7.46
C ALA A 214 16.67 4.03 -8.38
N LEU A 215 15.64 3.36 -7.87
CA LEU A 215 14.42 3.06 -8.62
C LEU A 215 13.75 4.36 -9.12
N PHE A 216 13.58 5.34 -8.23
CA PHE A 216 12.89 6.58 -8.56
C PHE A 216 13.73 7.57 -9.36
N SER A 217 15.01 7.70 -9.02
CA SER A 217 15.88 8.74 -9.57
C SER A 217 16.70 8.27 -10.77
N GLY A 218 16.93 6.96 -10.90
CA GLY A 218 17.94 6.41 -11.82
C GLY A 218 19.39 6.67 -11.38
N GLU A 219 19.61 7.25 -10.20
CA GLU A 219 20.92 7.62 -9.67
C GLU A 219 21.34 6.70 -8.51
N LEU A 220 22.63 6.41 -8.42
CA LEU A 220 23.20 5.72 -7.26
C LEU A 220 23.67 6.74 -6.23
N LEU A 221 23.36 6.48 -4.95
CA LEU A 221 23.86 7.30 -3.85
C LEU A 221 25.36 7.07 -3.63
N ASN A 222 26.06 8.18 -3.33
CA ASN A 222 27.47 8.16 -2.93
C ASN A 222 27.62 7.75 -1.45
N VAL A 223 28.85 7.37 -1.07
CA VAL A 223 29.15 6.90 0.30
C VAL A 223 28.76 7.92 1.37
N ASP A 224 29.04 9.21 1.13
CA ASP A 224 28.73 10.28 2.08
C ASP A 224 27.22 10.44 2.31
N GLN A 225 26.41 10.11 1.30
CA GLN A 225 24.95 10.16 1.38
C GLN A 225 24.36 8.95 2.12
N PHE A 226 25.15 7.91 2.37
CA PHE A 226 24.75 6.83 3.29
C PHE A 226 24.87 7.27 4.75
N VAL A 227 25.84 8.13 5.06
CA VAL A 227 26.04 8.68 6.41
C VAL A 227 25.05 9.81 6.66
N ASN A 228 24.80 10.66 5.65
CA ASN A 228 23.84 11.75 5.69
C ASN A 228 22.76 11.53 4.62
N PRO A 229 21.69 10.77 4.94
CA PRO A 229 20.62 10.48 3.99
C PRO A 229 20.08 11.74 3.34
N VAL A 230 19.89 11.71 2.02
CA VAL A 230 19.20 12.74 1.23
C VAL A 230 17.77 12.29 0.95
N PRO A 231 16.78 13.17 0.73
CA PRO A 231 15.45 12.67 0.38
C PRO A 231 15.51 11.77 -0.87
N VAL A 232 14.71 10.71 -0.87
CA VAL A 232 14.40 9.94 -2.08
C VAL A 232 13.85 10.93 -3.09
N LYS A 233 14.44 10.96 -4.29
CA LYS A 233 14.01 11.85 -5.39
C LYS A 233 12.79 11.28 -6.11
N ALA A 234 11.73 10.99 -5.36
CA ALA A 234 10.53 10.34 -5.87
C ALA A 234 9.86 11.17 -6.99
N GLY A 235 9.93 12.50 -6.89
CA GLY A 235 9.45 13.43 -7.90
C GLY A 235 9.97 13.12 -9.31
N VAL A 236 11.19 12.63 -9.49
CA VAL A 236 11.73 12.30 -10.83
C VAL A 236 10.81 11.36 -11.61
N MET A 237 10.29 10.33 -10.96
CA MET A 237 9.37 9.36 -11.57
C MET A 237 7.92 9.85 -11.50
N PHE A 238 7.49 10.35 -10.33
CA PHE A 238 6.10 10.77 -10.12
C PHE A 238 5.74 11.98 -11.00
N ASP A 239 6.59 12.99 -11.11
CA ASP A 239 6.41 14.15 -12.01
C ASP A 239 6.24 13.69 -13.46
N LYS A 240 7.01 12.66 -13.86
CA LYS A 240 6.92 12.13 -15.22
C LYS A 240 5.54 11.52 -15.48
N PHE A 241 5.05 10.66 -14.60
CA PHE A 241 3.70 10.10 -14.74
C PHE A 241 2.61 11.17 -14.62
N LYS A 242 2.77 12.11 -13.68
CA LYS A 242 1.87 13.25 -13.51
C LYS A 242 1.75 14.08 -14.80
N SER A 243 2.88 14.37 -15.46
CA SER A 243 2.92 15.09 -16.74
C SER A 243 2.22 14.33 -17.89
N LEU A 244 2.10 13.00 -17.79
CA LEU A 244 1.39 12.14 -18.72
C LEU A 244 -0.11 12.01 -18.38
N GLY A 245 -0.60 12.75 -17.39
CA GLY A 245 -2.00 12.78 -17.00
C GLY A 245 -2.42 11.66 -16.03
N TYR A 246 -1.47 11.00 -15.38
CA TYR A 246 -1.74 10.02 -14.34
C TYR A 246 -2.09 10.69 -13.01
N GLN A 247 -2.87 9.98 -12.20
CA GLN A 247 -2.89 10.16 -10.76
C GLN A 247 -1.76 9.35 -10.13
N THR A 248 -1.20 9.85 -9.05
CA THR A 248 0.01 9.29 -8.43
C THR A 248 -0.22 8.91 -6.98
N MET A 249 0.18 7.69 -6.61
CA MET A 249 0.03 7.17 -5.24
C MET A 249 1.33 6.59 -4.70
N TRP A 250 1.69 6.94 -3.47
CA TRP A 250 2.70 6.24 -2.68
C TRP A 250 2.08 5.67 -1.42
N GLN A 251 2.04 4.35 -1.31
CA GLN A 251 1.51 3.65 -0.15
C GLN A 251 2.56 2.75 0.50
N GLU A 252 2.60 2.71 1.82
CA GLU A 252 3.42 1.80 2.64
C GLU A 252 2.66 1.33 3.88
N ASP A 253 3.06 0.18 4.42
CA ASP A 253 2.45 -0.49 5.58
C ASP A 253 3.10 -0.13 6.93
N MET A 254 4.12 0.73 6.90
CA MET A 254 4.79 1.26 8.08
C MET A 254 4.10 2.51 8.62
N CYS A 255 4.29 2.81 9.91
CA CYS A 255 3.82 4.08 10.46
C CYS A 255 4.60 5.23 9.84
N TRP A 256 3.89 6.14 9.16
CA TRP A 256 4.47 7.28 8.46
C TRP A 256 5.37 8.16 9.35
N MET A 257 5.11 8.22 10.67
CA MET A 257 5.87 9.02 11.64
C MET A 257 7.15 8.32 12.15
N HIS A 258 7.27 7.01 11.94
CA HIS A 258 8.35 6.22 12.52
C HIS A 258 9.64 6.38 11.72
N GLU A 259 10.77 6.03 12.33
CA GLU A 259 12.11 6.20 11.72
C GLU A 259 12.37 5.35 10.46
N TRP A 260 11.42 4.50 10.07
CA TRP A 260 11.46 3.68 8.85
C TRP A 260 10.28 3.95 7.90
N GLY A 261 9.39 4.90 8.24
CA GLY A 261 8.26 5.27 7.38
C GLY A 261 8.58 6.45 6.46
N MET A 262 7.54 6.99 5.82
CA MET A 262 7.60 7.99 4.77
C MET A 262 8.36 9.26 5.15
N VAL A 263 8.31 9.67 6.43
CA VAL A 263 9.06 10.84 6.92
C VAL A 263 10.57 10.68 6.78
N ARG A 264 11.07 9.44 6.79
CA ARG A 264 12.48 9.15 6.53
C ARG A 264 12.79 9.24 5.05
N ASP A 265 12.00 8.59 4.21
CA ASP A 265 12.24 8.56 2.77
C ASP A 265 12.21 9.96 2.17
N LEU A 266 11.30 10.81 2.63
CA LEU A 266 11.20 12.21 2.21
C LEU A 266 12.08 13.15 3.03
N LYS A 267 12.85 12.63 4.01
CA LYS A 267 13.77 13.40 4.88
C LYS A 267 13.10 14.61 5.56
N VAL A 268 11.90 14.41 6.08
CA VAL A 268 11.12 15.42 6.81
C VAL A 268 11.02 15.16 8.32
N MET A 269 11.57 14.03 8.78
CA MET A 269 11.59 13.69 10.20
C MET A 269 12.51 14.62 10.99
N ASN A 270 11.93 15.33 11.97
CA ASN A 270 12.68 16.10 12.95
C ASN A 270 12.08 15.90 14.34
N LYS A 271 12.77 15.10 15.18
CA LYS A 271 12.32 14.72 16.53
C LYS A 271 12.18 15.92 17.49
N SER A 272 12.75 17.08 17.15
CA SER A 272 12.63 18.31 17.95
C SER A 272 11.36 19.10 17.65
N LEU A 273 10.64 18.78 16.56
CA LEU A 273 9.43 19.49 16.18
C LEU A 273 8.17 18.80 16.74
N PRO A 274 7.10 19.56 17.00
CA PRO A 274 5.78 18.98 17.27
C PRO A 274 5.26 18.17 16.08
N SER A 275 4.44 17.13 16.34
CA SER A 275 3.89 16.26 15.28
C SER A 275 3.15 17.03 14.17
N LYS A 276 2.46 18.13 14.52
CA LYS A 276 1.78 19.00 13.57
C LYS A 276 2.74 19.64 12.54
N GLU A 277 3.94 20.01 12.96
CA GLU A 277 4.95 20.58 12.06
C GLU A 277 5.57 19.50 11.17
N ILE A 278 5.81 18.30 11.73
CA ILE A 278 6.27 17.14 10.94
C ILE A 278 5.22 16.78 9.88
N TRP A 279 3.94 16.79 10.24
CA TRP A 279 2.82 16.60 9.31
C TRP A 279 2.79 17.64 8.19
N HIS A 280 2.96 18.93 8.54
CA HIS A 280 3.04 19.99 7.55
C HIS A 280 4.22 19.81 6.58
N ASN A 281 5.39 19.41 7.10
CA ASN A 281 6.56 19.13 6.27
C ASN A 281 6.32 17.93 5.36
N LEU A 282 5.69 16.86 5.87
CA LEU A 282 5.35 15.68 5.08
C LEU A 282 4.37 16.02 3.94
N THR A 283 3.27 16.68 4.25
CA THR A 283 2.26 17.07 3.25
C THR A 283 2.83 18.01 2.19
N THR A 284 3.78 18.88 2.55
CA THR A 284 4.54 19.71 1.60
C THR A 284 5.44 18.85 0.71
N ALA A 285 6.23 17.96 1.30
CA ALA A 285 7.13 17.08 0.54
C ALA A 285 6.37 16.15 -0.42
N LEU A 286 5.18 15.66 -0.04
CA LEU A 286 4.31 14.89 -0.93
C LEU A 286 3.92 15.68 -2.19
N LYS A 287 3.49 16.94 -2.00
CA LYS A 287 3.14 17.84 -3.11
C LYS A 287 4.34 18.17 -3.99
N GLU A 288 5.49 18.44 -3.39
CA GLU A 288 6.75 18.73 -4.11
C GLU A 288 7.26 17.55 -4.93
N ASN A 289 6.89 16.31 -4.56
CA ASN A 289 7.24 15.09 -5.28
C ASN A 289 6.10 14.59 -6.19
N SER A 290 5.08 15.41 -6.48
CA SER A 290 3.91 15.04 -7.27
C SER A 290 3.23 13.74 -6.81
N ILE A 291 3.09 13.53 -5.51
CA ILE A 291 2.34 12.42 -4.94
C ILE A 291 0.95 12.93 -4.54
N ASP A 292 -0.10 12.48 -5.22
CA ASP A 292 -1.46 13.00 -5.02
C ASP A 292 -2.08 12.52 -3.72
N PHE A 293 -1.87 11.25 -3.37
CA PHE A 293 -2.42 10.64 -2.16
C PHE A 293 -1.61 9.42 -1.73
N THR A 294 -1.82 8.97 -0.50
CA THR A 294 -1.06 7.86 0.10
C THR A 294 -1.90 6.61 0.41
N GLY A 295 -3.09 6.54 -0.19
CA GLY A 295 -4.04 5.45 0.05
C GLY A 295 -4.39 5.34 1.53
N ILE A 296 -4.16 4.16 2.11
CA ILE A 296 -4.42 3.89 3.53
C ILE A 296 -3.15 3.93 4.41
N THR A 297 -2.01 4.43 3.94
CA THR A 297 -0.74 4.44 4.72
C THR A 297 -0.86 5.04 6.11
N HIS A 298 -1.64 6.11 6.24
CA HIS A 298 -1.79 6.79 7.52
C HIS A 298 -2.53 5.94 8.57
N SER A 299 -3.19 4.83 8.19
CA SER A 299 -3.78 3.91 9.15
C SER A 299 -2.75 3.08 9.91
N SER A 300 -1.54 2.91 9.35
CA SER A 300 -0.51 2.01 9.88
C SER A 300 -0.08 2.39 11.29
N CYS A 301 -0.01 3.69 11.62
CA CYS A 301 0.36 4.12 12.97
C CYS A 301 -0.61 3.62 14.04
N GLU A 302 -1.92 3.72 13.82
CA GLU A 302 -2.92 3.26 14.80
C GLU A 302 -2.99 1.73 14.83
N VAL A 303 -2.88 1.07 13.68
CA VAL A 303 -2.86 -0.40 13.61
C VAL A 303 -1.66 -0.94 14.37
N LEU A 304 -0.44 -0.47 14.10
CA LEU A 304 0.78 -0.91 14.81
C LEU A 304 0.70 -0.63 16.31
N LYS A 305 0.18 0.54 16.69
CA LYS A 305 -0.07 0.89 18.09
C LYS A 305 -1.01 -0.10 18.79
N SER A 306 -2.03 -0.62 18.10
CA SER A 306 -2.94 -1.63 18.67
C SER A 306 -2.25 -2.96 18.97
N PHE A 307 -1.13 -3.25 18.30
CA PHE A 307 -0.27 -4.41 18.58
C PHE A 307 0.86 -4.10 19.57
N GLY A 308 0.97 -2.86 20.06
CA GLY A 308 2.04 -2.44 20.97
C GLY A 308 3.43 -2.44 20.32
N VAL A 309 3.50 -2.43 18.98
CA VAL A 309 4.77 -2.37 18.24
C VAL A 309 4.90 -1.04 17.51
N PRO A 310 6.12 -0.50 17.37
CA PRO A 310 6.32 0.74 16.63
C PRO A 310 6.59 0.52 15.13
N GLU A 311 6.87 -0.72 14.72
CA GLU A 311 7.28 -1.12 13.36
C GLU A 311 7.08 -2.63 13.14
N LEU A 312 7.27 -3.11 11.91
CA LEU A 312 6.96 -4.49 11.49
C LEU A 312 8.15 -5.47 11.45
N PHE A 313 9.39 -4.98 11.33
CA PHE A 313 10.59 -5.82 11.17
C PHE A 313 10.84 -6.73 12.37
N HIS A 314 10.45 -6.32 13.59
CA HIS A 314 10.62 -7.13 14.80
C HIS A 314 9.32 -7.78 15.30
N GLY A 315 8.28 -7.77 14.47
CA GLY A 315 7.00 -8.42 14.73
C GLY A 315 5.82 -7.44 14.86
N PRO A 316 4.60 -7.97 15.07
CA PRO A 316 4.26 -9.38 15.26
C PRO A 316 4.38 -10.20 13.96
N SER A 317 4.59 -11.51 14.07
CA SER A 317 4.68 -12.44 12.92
C SER A 317 3.37 -12.63 12.15
N LYS A 318 2.29 -12.00 12.64
CA LYS A 318 0.94 -12.00 12.09
C LYS A 318 0.26 -10.71 12.52
N MET A 319 -0.26 -9.96 11.56
CA MET A 319 -0.95 -8.70 11.81
C MET A 319 -2.37 -8.77 11.24
N CYS A 320 -3.34 -9.02 12.12
CA CYS A 320 -4.75 -9.13 11.76
C CYS A 320 -5.57 -7.98 12.32
N TYR A 321 -6.15 -7.15 11.45
CA TYR A 321 -7.00 -6.04 11.85
C TYR A 321 -8.43 -6.26 11.34
N GLY A 322 -9.42 -6.23 12.23
CA GLY A 322 -10.82 -6.55 11.88
C GLY A 322 -11.06 -7.94 11.29
N GLY A 323 -10.20 -8.91 11.63
CA GLY A 323 -10.29 -10.29 11.12
C GLY A 323 -9.73 -10.49 9.71
N LYS A 324 -9.00 -9.51 9.17
CA LYS A 324 -8.26 -9.63 7.90
C LYS A 324 -6.78 -9.38 8.12
N HIS A 325 -5.92 -9.94 7.26
CA HIS A 325 -4.52 -9.51 7.26
C HIS A 325 -4.44 -8.05 6.88
N TYR A 326 -3.53 -7.32 7.52
CA TYR A 326 -3.41 -5.89 7.25
C TYR A 326 -3.06 -5.62 5.78
N HIS A 327 -2.14 -6.39 5.19
CA HIS A 327 -1.80 -6.29 3.76
C HIS A 327 -2.98 -6.59 2.83
N ASP A 328 -3.94 -7.43 3.23
CA ASP A 328 -5.16 -7.68 2.44
C ASP A 328 -5.99 -6.40 2.30
N LEU A 329 -5.96 -5.51 3.30
CA LEU A 329 -6.66 -4.22 3.26
C LEU A 329 -6.02 -3.27 2.24
N PHE A 330 -4.69 -3.31 2.08
CA PHE A 330 -3.95 -2.52 1.08
C PHE A 330 -4.30 -3.00 -0.33
N LEU A 331 -4.27 -4.31 -0.54
CA LEU A 331 -4.70 -4.94 -1.79
C LEU A 331 -6.17 -4.66 -2.11
N GLN A 332 -7.05 -4.77 -1.12
CA GLN A 332 -8.47 -4.47 -1.28
C GLN A 332 -8.70 -3.02 -1.69
N PHE A 333 -7.99 -2.07 -1.05
CA PHE A 333 -8.06 -0.65 -1.43
C PHE A 333 -7.60 -0.43 -2.87
N LEU A 334 -6.45 -0.99 -3.26
CA LEU A 334 -5.93 -0.87 -4.62
C LEU A 334 -6.90 -1.47 -5.66
N GLU A 335 -7.41 -2.67 -5.40
CA GLU A 335 -8.37 -3.33 -6.29
C GLU A 335 -9.65 -2.51 -6.46
N ASN A 336 -10.17 -1.96 -5.37
CA ASN A 336 -11.35 -1.08 -5.41
C ASN A 336 -11.08 0.17 -6.24
N PHE A 337 -9.93 0.81 -6.05
CA PHE A 337 -9.52 1.99 -6.82
C PHE A 337 -9.43 1.67 -8.32
N LEU A 338 -8.72 0.60 -8.68
CA LEU A 338 -8.53 0.21 -10.08
C LEU A 338 -9.86 -0.14 -10.76
N LYS A 339 -10.76 -0.83 -10.04
CA LYS A 339 -12.13 -1.09 -10.53
C LYS A 339 -12.89 0.20 -10.80
N GLU A 340 -12.76 1.22 -9.95
CA GLU A 340 -13.41 2.51 -10.20
C GLU A 340 -12.84 3.21 -11.43
N VAL A 341 -11.51 3.21 -11.60
CA VAL A 341 -10.87 3.76 -12.80
C VAL A 341 -11.28 3.02 -14.07
N ASP A 342 -11.51 1.71 -13.99
CA ASP A 342 -11.92 0.91 -15.15
C ASP A 342 -13.40 1.11 -15.53
N LEU A 343 -14.26 1.41 -14.55
CA LEU A 343 -15.68 1.64 -14.76
C LEU A 343 -15.99 3.07 -15.25
N ASP A 344 -15.14 4.03 -14.92
CA ASP A 344 -15.32 5.44 -15.28
C ASP A 344 -14.24 5.90 -16.28
N SER A 345 -14.64 6.09 -17.55
CA SER A 345 -13.73 6.53 -18.60
C SER A 345 -13.14 7.92 -18.38
N GLU A 346 -13.77 8.74 -17.54
CA GLU A 346 -13.31 10.08 -17.19
C GLU A 346 -12.27 10.06 -16.06
N LYS A 347 -12.08 8.94 -15.34
CA LYS A 347 -11.01 8.84 -14.33
C LYS A 347 -9.62 8.77 -14.97
N LYS A 348 -8.66 9.48 -14.38
CA LYS A 348 -7.24 9.40 -14.78
C LYS A 348 -6.65 8.02 -14.43
N PRO A 349 -5.72 7.47 -15.23
CA PRO A 349 -5.04 6.22 -14.90
C PRO A 349 -4.17 6.39 -13.64
N LEU A 350 -3.89 5.29 -12.95
CA LEU A 350 -3.08 5.28 -11.74
C LEU A 350 -1.63 4.88 -12.05
N PHE A 351 -0.70 5.66 -11.51
CA PHE A 351 0.67 5.21 -11.23
C PHE A 351 0.80 5.07 -9.72
N SER A 352 1.06 3.86 -9.23
CA SER A 352 1.25 3.60 -7.81
C SER A 352 2.58 2.94 -7.49
N PHE A 353 3.17 3.36 -6.39
CA PHE A 353 4.27 2.68 -5.72
C PHE A 353 3.81 2.23 -4.34
N GLN A 354 4.10 0.96 -4.01
CA GLN A 354 3.75 0.35 -2.74
C GLN A 354 4.98 -0.30 -2.11
N CYS A 355 5.28 0.01 -0.84
CA CYS A 355 6.37 -0.60 -0.09
C CYS A 355 5.80 -1.42 1.08
N TRP A 356 5.98 -2.73 1.07
CA TRP A 356 5.46 -3.64 2.10
C TRP A 356 6.60 -4.36 2.82
N THR A 357 6.50 -4.42 4.13
CA THR A 357 7.52 -4.95 5.06
C THR A 357 7.27 -6.39 5.45
#